data_AF-A0A1C6VDP7-F1
#
_entry.id   AF-A0A1C6VDP7-F1
#
_cell.length_a   1.000
_cell.length_b   1.000
_cell.length_c   1.000
_cell.angle_alpha   90.00
_cell.angle_beta   90.00
_cell.angle_gamma   90.00
#
_symmetry.space_group_name_H-M   'P 1'
#
loop_
_entity.id
_entity.type
_entity.pdbx_description
1 polymer ?
#
loop_
_entity_poly.entity_id
_entity_poly.type
_entity_poly.pdbx_seq_one_letter_code
_entity_poly.pdbx_strand_id
1 'polypeptide(L)'
;MRGFAALPPAQRELAAAVGSLTRWSRVTSKDARKDALAPARAARQKQWERRADPDGTLSPEELAAAVARLKAAHIRRMAMASARSRAAKSQAQ
;
A
#
# COMPACT_ATOMS: atom_id res chain seq x y z
N MET A 1 24.75 -19.00 3.55
CA MET A 1 24.36 -17.99 2.55
C MET A 1 24.14 -16.65 3.23
N ARG A 2 24.74 -15.54 2.78
CA ARG A 2 24.33 -14.20 3.25
C ARG A 2 22.97 -13.88 2.62
N GLY A 3 21.93 -13.78 3.43
CA GLY A 3 20.59 -13.41 2.97
C GLY A 3 20.54 -11.97 2.45
N PHE A 4 19.47 -11.64 1.73
CA PHE A 4 19.23 -10.30 1.17
C PHE A 4 19.37 -9.16 2.21
N ALA A 5 19.02 -9.43 3.46
CA ALA A 5 19.15 -8.49 4.57
C ALA A 5 20.61 -8.11 4.90
N ALA A 6 21.58 -8.97 4.57
CA ALA A 6 23.00 -8.75 4.83
C ALA A 6 23.71 -7.88 3.77
N LEU A 7 23.02 -7.49 2.69
CA LEU A 7 23.56 -6.58 1.68
C LEU A 7 23.54 -5.13 2.19
N PRO A 8 24.50 -4.27 1.79
CA PRO A 8 24.44 -2.82 2.02
C PRO A 8 23.14 -2.20 1.49
N PRO A 9 22.64 -1.09 2.09
CA PRO A 9 21.38 -0.46 1.69
C PRO A 9 21.25 -0.19 0.18
N ALA A 10 22.29 0.41 -0.43
CA ALA A 10 22.29 0.72 -1.86
C ALA A 10 22.19 -0.53 -2.75
N GLN A 11 22.81 -1.64 -2.35
CA GLN A 11 22.74 -2.90 -3.10
C GLN A 11 21.36 -3.56 -2.96
N ARG A 12 20.73 -3.46 -1.79
CA ARG A 12 19.33 -3.92 -1.60
C ARG A 12 18.37 -3.12 -2.46
N GLU A 13 18.55 -1.81 -2.52
CA GLU A 13 17.75 -0.93 -3.36
C GLU A 13 17.89 -1.28 -4.84
N LEU A 14 19.11 -1.42 -5.34
CA LEU A 14 19.37 -1.80 -6.73
C LEU A 14 18.74 -3.16 -7.07
N ALA A 15 18.92 -4.16 -6.20
CA ALA A 15 18.35 -5.49 -6.43
C ALA A 15 16.81 -5.49 -6.42
N ALA A 16 16.19 -4.70 -5.53
CA ALA A 16 14.75 -4.51 -5.52
C ALA A 16 14.26 -3.80 -6.79
N ALA A 17 15.00 -2.79 -7.27
CA ALA A 17 14.70 -2.08 -8.51
C ALA A 17 14.76 -3.01 -9.72
N VAL A 18 15.83 -3.80 -9.86
CA VAL A 18 15.97 -4.81 -10.93
C VAL A 18 14.81 -5.79 -10.89
N GLY A 19 14.51 -6.38 -9.71
CA GLY A 19 13.40 -7.32 -9.56
C GLY A 19 12.05 -6.72 -9.95
N SER A 20 11.79 -5.46 -9.56
CA SER A 20 10.57 -4.74 -9.93
C SER A 20 10.47 -4.52 -11.44
N LEU A 21 11.51 -3.95 -12.07
CA LEU A 21 11.53 -3.67 -13.50
C LEU A 21 11.38 -4.94 -14.33
N THR A 22 12.14 -5.99 -14.00
CA THR A 22 12.06 -7.29 -14.66
C THR A 22 10.70 -7.96 -14.48
N ARG A 23 10.04 -7.81 -13.33
CA ARG A 23 8.68 -8.32 -13.13
C ARG A 23 7.69 -7.58 -14.03
N TRP A 24 7.73 -6.25 -14.03
CA TRP A 24 6.76 -5.43 -14.74
C TRP A 24 6.94 -5.43 -16.26
N SER A 25 8.14 -5.72 -16.78
CA SER A 25 8.37 -5.89 -18.23
C SER A 25 7.55 -7.04 -18.84
N ARG A 26 7.16 -8.03 -18.02
CA ARG A 26 6.32 -9.17 -18.45
C ARG A 26 4.83 -8.88 -18.43
N VAL A 27 4.42 -7.73 -17.89
CA VAL A 27 3.00 -7.35 -17.74
C VAL A 27 2.66 -6.32 -18.81
N THR A 28 2.13 -6.78 -19.94
CA THR A 28 1.94 -5.96 -21.15
C THR A 28 0.49 -5.55 -21.40
N SER A 29 -0.48 -6.04 -20.62
CA SER A 29 -1.90 -5.72 -20.75
C SER A 29 -2.53 -5.23 -19.44
N LYS A 30 -3.69 -4.56 -19.55
CA LYS A 30 -4.47 -4.10 -18.38
C LYS A 30 -4.95 -5.27 -17.53
N ASP A 31 -5.37 -6.36 -18.15
CA ASP A 31 -5.85 -7.56 -17.46
C ASP A 31 -4.71 -8.27 -16.73
N ALA A 32 -3.57 -8.48 -17.39
CA ALA A 32 -2.38 -9.04 -16.75
C ALA A 32 -1.93 -8.19 -15.54
N ARG A 33 -2.05 -6.87 -15.63
CA ARG A 33 -1.78 -5.97 -14.50
C ARG A 33 -2.81 -6.12 -13.38
N LYS A 34 -4.08 -6.29 -13.71
CA LYS A 34 -5.15 -6.52 -12.72
C LYS A 34 -4.87 -7.80 -11.93
N ASP A 35 -4.54 -8.88 -12.62
CA ASP A 35 -4.26 -10.20 -12.02
C ASP A 35 -2.98 -10.18 -11.20
N ALA A 36 -1.91 -9.60 -11.73
CA ALA A 36 -0.64 -9.43 -11.01
C ALA A 36 -0.77 -8.61 -9.71
N LEU A 37 -1.83 -7.81 -9.57
CA LEU A 37 -2.12 -7.00 -8.38
C LEU A 37 -3.19 -7.64 -7.47
N ALA A 38 -3.90 -8.67 -7.91
CA ALA A 38 -4.94 -9.35 -7.13
C ALA A 38 -4.48 -9.80 -5.73
N PRO A 39 -3.33 -10.50 -5.56
CA PRO A 39 -2.89 -10.93 -4.23
C PRO A 39 -2.58 -9.74 -3.31
N ALA A 40 -1.96 -8.69 -3.85
CA ALA A 40 -1.66 -7.48 -3.09
C ALA A 40 -2.94 -6.74 -2.65
N ARG A 41 -3.95 -6.67 -3.53
CA ARG A 41 -5.26 -6.07 -3.19
C ARG A 41 -5.96 -6.88 -2.11
N ALA A 42 -5.96 -8.21 -2.20
CA ALA A 42 -6.55 -9.09 -1.20
C ALA A 42 -5.85 -8.95 0.17
N ALA A 43 -4.50 -8.94 0.18
CA ALA A 43 -3.74 -8.73 1.42
C ALA A 43 -4.03 -7.38 2.06
N ARG A 44 -4.13 -6.31 1.26
CA ARG A 44 -4.49 -4.97 1.75
C ARG A 44 -5.91 -4.93 2.29
N GLN A 45 -6.86 -5.59 1.62
CA GLN A 45 -8.23 -5.68 2.08
C GLN A 45 -8.31 -6.38 3.45
N LYS A 46 -7.64 -7.54 3.61
CA LYS A 46 -7.53 -8.25 4.90
C LYS A 46 -6.90 -7.40 6.00
N GLN A 47 -5.91 -6.56 5.67
CA GLN A 47 -5.34 -5.63 6.64
C GLN A 47 -6.38 -4.61 7.13
N TRP A 48 -7.24 -4.13 6.24
CA TRP A 48 -8.31 -3.20 6.62
C TRP A 48 -9.37 -3.87 7.48
N GLU A 49 -9.77 -5.08 7.13
CA GLU A 49 -10.75 -5.87 7.89
C GLU A 49 -10.26 -6.12 9.32
N ARG A 50 -9.04 -6.65 9.49
CA ARG A 50 -8.43 -6.85 10.83
C ARG A 50 -8.32 -5.58 11.67
N ARG A 51 -8.24 -4.41 11.01
CA ARG A 51 -8.16 -3.13 11.71
C ARG A 51 -9.54 -2.58 12.06
N ALA A 52 -10.53 -2.86 11.22
CA ALA A 52 -11.90 -2.45 11.43
C ALA A 52 -12.59 -3.32 12.49
N ASP A 53 -12.23 -4.61 12.55
CA ASP A 53 -12.75 -5.58 13.49
C ASP A 53 -11.62 -6.51 13.97
N PRO A 54 -10.87 -6.10 15.00
CA PRO A 54 -9.81 -6.93 15.58
C PRO A 54 -10.34 -8.20 16.25
N ASP A 55 -11.56 -8.15 16.80
CA ASP A 55 -12.16 -9.21 17.61
C ASP A 55 -13.05 -10.15 16.77
N GLY A 56 -13.36 -9.80 15.53
CA GLY A 56 -14.14 -10.63 14.60
C GLY A 56 -15.63 -10.70 14.96
N THR A 57 -16.18 -9.64 15.56
CA THR A 57 -17.55 -9.63 16.10
C THR A 57 -18.58 -8.99 15.16
N LEU A 58 -18.14 -8.25 14.14
CA LEU A 58 -19.03 -7.56 13.23
C LEU A 58 -19.61 -8.52 12.18
N SER A 59 -20.87 -8.29 11.81
CA SER A 59 -21.43 -8.96 10.62
C SER A 59 -20.70 -8.52 9.34
N PRO A 60 -20.77 -9.28 8.24
CA PRO A 60 -20.09 -8.92 6.99
C PRO A 60 -20.46 -7.52 6.46
N GLU A 61 -21.71 -7.10 6.63
CA GLU A 61 -22.19 -5.78 6.18
C GLU A 61 -21.62 -4.64 7.04
N GLU A 62 -21.62 -4.83 8.36
CA GLU A 62 -21.07 -3.87 9.31
C GLU A 62 -19.55 -3.74 9.16
N LEU A 63 -18.87 -4.86 8.94
CA LEU A 63 -17.44 -4.90 8.65
C LEU A 63 -17.13 -4.12 7.37
N ALA A 64 -17.91 -4.31 6.30
CA ALA A 64 -17.73 -3.58 5.05
C ALA A 64 -17.93 -2.06 5.26
N ALA A 65 -18.95 -1.66 6.01
CA ALA A 65 -19.20 -0.26 6.35
C ALA A 65 -18.08 0.34 7.20
N ALA A 66 -17.58 -0.40 8.20
CA ALA A 66 -16.46 0.02 9.05
C ALA A 66 -15.17 0.19 8.24
N VAL A 67 -14.85 -0.78 7.36
CA VAL A 67 -13.72 -0.70 6.43
C VAL A 67 -13.84 0.50 5.51
N ALA A 68 -15.02 0.80 4.97
CA ALA A 68 -15.25 1.95 4.11
C ALA A 68 -14.96 3.27 4.83
N ARG A 69 -15.48 3.45 6.05
CA ARG A 69 -15.21 4.62 6.90
C ARG A 69 -13.72 4.76 7.20
N LEU A 70 -13.05 3.65 7.50
CA LEU A 70 -11.64 3.63 7.86
C LEU A 70 -10.74 3.99 6.67
N LYS A 71 -11.04 3.45 5.48
CA LYS A 71 -10.39 3.86 4.21
C LYS A 71 -10.56 5.36 3.96
N ALA A 72 -11.79 5.85 4.14
CA ALA A 72 -12.11 7.26 3.93
C ALA A 72 -11.35 8.19 4.91
N ALA A 73 -11.19 7.76 6.17
CA ALA A 73 -10.38 8.47 7.16
C ALA A 73 -8.88 8.42 6.84
N HIS A 74 -8.35 7.30 6.33
CA HIS A 74 -6.96 7.18 5.90
C HIS A 74 -6.63 8.16 4.77
N ILE A 75 -7.47 8.22 3.74
CA ILE A 75 -7.28 9.12 2.59
C ILE A 75 -7.31 10.58 3.03
N ARG A 76 -8.26 10.97 3.90
CA ARG A 76 -8.33 12.32 4.46
C ARG A 76 -7.07 12.71 5.22
N ARG A 77 -6.51 11.81 6.03
CA ARG A 77 -5.23 12.04 6.73
C ARG A 77 -4.07 12.26 5.76
N MET A 78 -3.99 11.48 4.68
CA MET A 78 -2.97 11.70 3.64
C MET A 78 -3.13 13.05 2.95
N ALA A 79 -4.36 13.44 2.60
CA ALA A 79 -4.64 14.73 1.98
C ALA A 79 -4.26 15.90 2.88
N MET A 80 -4.59 15.81 4.17
CA MET A 80 -4.22 16.79 5.19
C MET A 80 -2.70 16.92 5.35
N ALA A 81 -1.97 15.80 5.43
CA ALA A 81 -0.50 15.81 5.50
C ALA A 81 0.12 16.45 4.24
N SER A 82 -0.43 16.15 3.07
CA SER A 82 -0.02 16.76 1.80
C SER A 82 -0.26 18.28 1.77
N ALA A 83 -1.43 18.73 2.23
CA ALA A 83 -1.76 20.15 2.33
C ALA A 83 -0.82 20.90 3.28
N ARG A 84 -0.54 20.33 4.46
CA ARG A 84 0.44 20.87 5.42
C ARG A 84 1.83 21.01 4.81
N SER A 85 2.30 20.00 4.08
CA SER A 85 3.61 20.05 3.41
C SER A 85 3.67 21.16 2.35
N ARG A 86 2.61 21.37 1.57
CA ARG A 86 2.54 22.48 0.60
C ARG A 86 2.56 23.84 1.29
N ALA A 87 1.78 24.00 2.36
CA ALA A 87 1.73 25.26 3.13
C ALA A 87 3.10 25.62 3.75
N ALA A 88 3.82 24.63 4.29
CA ALA A 88 5.16 24.87 4.82
C ALA A 88 6.17 25.33 3.75
N LYS A 89 6.06 24.80 2.52
CA LYS A 89 6.91 25.22 1.40
C LYS A 89 6.60 26.64 0.93
N SER A 90 5.32 27.02 0.88
CA SER A 90 4.93 28.39 0.50
C SER A 90 5.28 29.43 1.57
N GLN A 91 5.44 29.03 2.83
CA GLN A 91 5.89 29.92 3.92
C GLN A 91 7.41 30.06 4.00
N ALA A 92 8.16 29.17 3.35
CA ALA A 92 9.63 29.17 3.32
C ALA A 92 10.20 29.78 2.02
N GLN A 93 9.33 30.14 1.06
CA GLN A 93 9.65 30.94 -0.13
C GLN A 93 9.30 32.40 0.14
#